data_AF-A0A7V9CYG1-F1
#
_entry.id   AF-A0A7V9CYG1-F1
#
_cell.length_a   1.000
_cell.length_b   1.000
_cell.length_c   1.000
_cell.angle_alpha   90.00
_cell.angle_beta   90.00
_cell.angle_gamma   90.00
#
_symmetry.space_group_name_H-M   'P 1'
#
loop_
_entity.id
_entity.type
_entity.pdbx_description
1 polymer ?
#
loop_
_entity_poly.entity_id
_entity_poly.type
_entity_poly.pdbx_seq_one_letter_code
_entity_poly.pdbx_strand_id
1 'polypeptide(L)' 'MPSKILVVEDDQDIRQLLHVQLTAAGYETAFPRDAATALSVARSART' A
#
# COMPACT_ATOMS: atom_id res chain seq x y z
N MET A 1 -17.25 2.17 2.21
CA MET A 1 -15.89 2.55 2.65
C MET A 1 -14.91 2.17 1.56
N PRO A 2 -13.86 2.96 1.28
CA PRO A 2 -12.88 2.60 0.26
C PRO A 2 -12.18 1.29 0.62
N SER A 3 -11.93 0.43 -0.37
CA SER A 3 -11.16 -0.79 -0.16
C SER A 3 -9.69 -0.43 0.12
N LYS A 4 -9.09 -1.11 1.11
CA LYS A 4 -7.70 -0.88 1.51
C LYS A 4 -6.75 -1.79 0.73
N ILE A 5 -5.64 -1.24 0.24
CA ILE A 5 -4.61 -1.97 -0.51
C ILE A 5 -3.25 -1.74 0.15
N LEU A 6 -2.54 -2.84 0.44
CA LEU A 6 -1.15 -2.81 0.88
C LEU A 6 -0.25 -3.10 -0.33
N VAL A 7 0.65 -2.18 -0.65
CA VAL A 7 1.57 -2.31 -1.79
C VAL A 7 3.01 -2.42 -1.27
N VAL A 8 3.69 -3.52 -1.60
CA VAL A 8 5.11 -3.75 -1.30
C VAL A 8 5.87 -3.70 -2.62
N GLU A 9 6.61 -2.62 -2.84
CA GLU A 9 7.28 -2.29 -4.10
C GLU A 9 8.65 -1.69 -3.79
N ASP A 10 9.72 -2.26 -4.35
CA ASP A 10 11.10 -1.84 -4.08
C ASP A 10 11.56 -0.68 -4.96
N ASP A 11 10.95 -0.50 -6.13
CA ASP A 11 11.24 0.62 -7.01
C ASP A 11 10.44 1.88 -6.63
N GLN A 12 11.13 3.01 -6.46
CA GLN A 12 10.50 4.27 -6.04
C GLN A 12 9.56 4.86 -7.10
N ASP A 13 9.90 4.76 -8.38
CA ASP A 13 9.12 5.33 -9.46
C ASP A 13 7.83 4.53 -9.67
N ILE A 14 7.94 3.19 -9.62
CA ILE A 14 6.77 2.31 -9.68
C ILE A 14 5.86 2.52 -8.47
N ARG A 15 6.44 2.64 -7.26
CA ARG A 15 5.69 2.93 -6.04
C ARG A 15 4.86 4.20 -6.17
N GLN A 16 5.45 5.28 -6.69
CA GLN A 16 4.77 6.55 -6.87
C GLN A 16 3.67 6.46 -7.93
N LEU A 17 3.93 5.77 -9.05
CA LEU A 17 2.92 5.51 -10.08
C LEU A 17 1.71 4.78 -9.51
N LEU A 18 1.93 3.71 -8.75
CA LEU A 18 0.87 2.92 -8.11
C LEU A 18 0.07 3.76 -7.11
N HIS A 19 0.72 4.61 -6.32
CA HIS A 19 0.03 5.51 -5.39
C HIS A 19 -0.94 6.43 -6.12
N VAL A 20 -0.49 7.09 -7.19
CA VAL A 20 -1.33 8.00 -7.98
C VAL A 20 -2.52 7.26 -8.60
N GLN A 21 -2.29 6.11 -9.23
CA GLN A 21 -3.35 5.37 -9.91
C GLN A 21 -4.39 4.81 -8.94
N LEU A 22 -3.95 4.19 -7.84
CA LEU A 22 -4.86 3.55 -6.89
C LEU A 22 -5.66 4.58 -6.07
N THR A 23 -5.05 5.70 -5.69
CA THR A 23 -5.79 6.77 -4.99
C THR A 23 -6.79 7.47 -5.93
N ALA A 24 -6.42 7.70 -7.19
CA ALA A 24 -7.35 8.22 -8.20
C ALA A 24 -8.55 7.28 -8.44
N ALA A 25 -8.35 5.98 -8.31
CA ALA A 25 -9.41 4.97 -8.37
C ALA A 25 -10.24 4.87 -7.07
N GLY A 26 -9.93 5.64 -6.03
CA GLY A 26 -10.69 5.69 -4.78
C GLY A 26 -10.27 4.66 -3.73
N TYR A 27 -9.11 4.02 -3.89
CA TYR A 27 -8.56 3.10 -2.88
C TYR A 27 -7.78 3.84 -1.79
N GLU A 28 -7.80 3.28 -0.58
CA GLU A 28 -6.90 3.68 0.50
C GLU A 28 -5.63 2.81 0.42
N THR A 29 -4.46 3.42 0.22
CA THR A 29 -3.21 2.69 -0.03
C THR A 29 -2.21 2.86 1.10
N ALA A 30 -1.53 1.77 1.47
CA ALA A 30 -0.36 1.79 2.35
C ALA A 30 0.89 1.29 1.60
N PHE A 31 2.00 2.01 1.77
CA PHE A 31 3.29 1.73 1.12
C PHE A 31 4.39 1.57 2.18
N PRO A 32 4.60 0.36 2.72
CA PRO A 32 5.63 0.09 3.69
C PRO A 32 7.03 0.38 3.13
N ARG A 33 7.94 0.81 4.00
CA ARG A 33 9.33 1.07 3.62
C ARG A 33 10.16 -0.22 3.48
N ASP A 34 9.69 -1.32 4.06
CA ASP A 34 10.36 -2.62 4.08
C ASP A 34 9.36 -3.77 4.35
N ALA A 35 9.85 -5.01 4.21
CA ALA A 35 9.07 -6.22 4.41
C ALA A 35 8.58 -6.39 5.86
N ALA A 36 9.37 -5.96 6.85
CA ALA A 36 9.00 -6.07 8.27
C ALA A 36 7.77 -5.20 8.58
N THR A 37 7.78 -3.95 8.09
CA THR A 37 6.67 -3.02 8.20
C THR A 37 5.45 -3.53 7.43
N ALA A 38 5.65 -4.10 6.24
CA ALA A 38 4.57 -4.69 5.44
C ALA A 38 3.83 -5.80 6.20
N LEU A 39 4.59 -6.72 6.81
CA LEU A 39 4.02 -7.80 7.62
C LEU A 39 3.24 -7.26 8.82
N SER A 40 3.75 -6.20 9.47
CA SER A 40 3.03 -5.57 10.59
C SER A 40 1.69 -4.99 10.12
N VAL A 41 1.68 -4.23 9.01
CA VAL A 41 0.45 -3.63 8.47
C VAL A 41 -0.56 -4.71 8.07
N ALA A 42 -0.11 -5.75 7.37
CA ALA A 42 -0.97 -6.86 6.94
C ALA A 42 -1.62 -7.60 8.11
N ARG A 43 -0.91 -7.75 9.24
CA ARG A 43 -1.45 -8.38 10.45
C ARG A 43 -2.48 -7.50 11.14
N SER A 44 -2.22 -6.20 11.25
CA SER A 44 -3.14 -5.24 11.87
C SER A 44 -4.42 -5.02 11.07
N ALA A 45 -4.41 -5.27 9.76
CA ALA A 45 -5.58 -5.10 8.89
C ALA A 45 -6.61 -6.24 8.95
N ARG A 46 -6.32 -7.34 9.69
CA ARG A 46 -7.19 -8.54 9.76
C ARG A 46 -8.14 -8.57 10.97
N THR A 47 -8.02 -7.60 11.88
CA THR A 47 -8.87 -7.44 13.08
C THR A 47 -9.96 -6.42 12.84
#